data_AF-A0A8J7Z8H4-F1
#
_entry.id   AF-A0A8J7Z8H4-F1
#
_cell.length_a   1.000
_cell.length_b   1.000
_cell.length_c   1.000
_cell.angle_alpha   90.00
_cell.angle_beta   90.00
_cell.angle_gamma   90.00
#
_symmetry.space_group_name_H-M   'P 1'
#
loop_
_entity.id
_entity.type
_entity.pdbx_description
1 polymer ?
#
loop_
_entity_poly.entity_id
_entity_poly.type
_entity_poly.pdbx_seq_one_letter_code
_entity_poly.pdbx_strand_id
1 'polypeptide(L)'
;MSQPPNIDEIKRQSVVRFLAEMQDLKAKIELEFSSRFDEQKNNFLATSKASYSPQDIGQIFDTLKSLEIEYMKQMLTTTSGNGSKVLGNTLSSALTGNLTFSGEATQRIAELEQENTRLKAEMIEKEKEFEQEKTKSQEHGEGQIGKLNQLQEQVDEQKRTIEMYEKQTMEHGETLAQQRIEIEELQDQVGTISTDRDRVQNLVQEKEDLLQENEKIINSMKEQMTSLEKRVQQAKTVSTDKFESETKRLEDTLNMERERADDLEVRAKEATTAIDNYKQAISQKDEEIDKLRKSVTETKSEIASFESEKDAQIRTLTDDKKALEHQLTDVKNTLDRSENKIENLTNDLSTKDQTIDTRDKEISELKSQLADAKESISAEKSSQEGKLQDLLKDKTTHEAEINELKQEIRDTKSVLEEKEKTITEINKSQEVIEKDRDALQEERDKIMVQFENMKTRLSELESSTGQKDTLIKSLTKSLQGVPKFRVFLAIQDIGGEISIPDLSKIVGQPSDVVDHIVSDLKDDGLVRVSKKENKTFVTKV
;
A
#
# COMPACT_ATOMS: atom_id res chain seq x y z
N MET A 1 147.10 159.52 119.18
CA MET A 1 146.44 159.15 120.45
C MET A 1 145.06 158.63 120.10
N SER A 2 144.44 157.59 120.64
CA SER A 2 144.66 156.53 121.65
C SER A 2 143.32 155.73 121.58
N GLN A 3 143.13 154.44 121.80
CA GLN A 3 143.67 153.40 122.68
C GLN A 3 143.56 152.01 121.96
N PRO A 4 144.24 150.95 122.45
CA PRO A 4 144.05 149.56 121.98
C PRO A 4 142.96 148.83 122.83
N PRO A 5 142.79 147.50 122.71
CA PRO A 5 141.82 146.72 121.92
C PRO A 5 140.72 146.05 122.80
N ASN A 6 139.68 145.44 122.19
CA ASN A 6 138.79 144.50 122.91
C ASN A 6 138.81 143.10 122.28
N ILE A 7 139.42 142.17 123.01
CA ILE A 7 139.60 140.75 122.66
C ILE A 7 138.25 140.01 122.57
N ASP A 8 137.19 140.54 123.19
CA ASP A 8 135.87 139.91 123.13
C ASP A 8 135.19 140.06 121.76
N GLU A 9 135.53 141.10 120.99
CA GLU A 9 134.99 141.29 119.63
C GLU A 9 135.53 140.24 118.65
N ILE A 10 136.81 139.88 118.81
CA ILE A 10 137.48 138.87 117.98
C ILE A 10 136.94 137.46 118.30
N LYS A 11 136.68 137.15 119.57
CA LYS A 11 136.09 135.87 119.98
C LYS A 11 134.66 135.68 119.45
N ARG A 12 133.85 136.73 119.41
CA ARG A 12 132.49 136.67 118.87
C ARG A 12 132.48 136.38 117.37
N GLN A 13 133.37 137.00 116.60
CA GLN A 13 133.41 136.81 115.15
C GLN A 13 133.88 135.39 114.75
N SER A 14 134.75 134.75 115.53
CA SER A 14 135.16 133.36 115.27
C SER A 14 134.05 132.34 115.51
N VAL A 15 133.19 132.53 116.51
CA VAL A 15 132.06 131.62 116.81
C VAL A 15 130.96 131.72 115.76
N VAL A 16 130.66 132.94 115.29
CA VAL A 16 129.64 133.16 114.24
C VAL A 16 130.08 132.58 112.90
N ARG A 17 131.39 132.65 112.58
CA ARG A 17 131.94 132.04 111.35
C ARG A 17 131.87 130.50 111.37
N PHE A 18 132.12 129.87 112.51
CA PHE A 18 132.02 128.41 112.66
C PHE A 18 130.59 127.88 112.49
N LEU A 19 129.59 128.60 113.00
CA LEU A 19 128.17 128.21 112.84
C LEU A 19 127.68 128.37 111.39
N ALA A 20 128.19 129.37 110.66
CA ALA A 20 127.85 129.56 109.24
C ALA A 20 128.43 128.44 108.35
N GLU A 21 129.67 128.00 108.60
CA GLU A 21 130.30 126.90 107.84
C GLU A 21 129.60 125.54 108.07
N MET A 22 129.06 125.29 109.27
CA MET A 22 128.29 124.07 109.57
C MET A 22 126.90 124.04 108.90
N GLN A 23 126.25 125.19 108.75
CA GLN A 23 124.96 125.27 108.05
C GLN A 23 125.11 125.08 106.53
N ASP A 24 126.19 125.61 105.94
CA ASP A 24 126.48 125.47 104.51
C ASP A 24 126.83 124.01 104.15
N LEU A 25 127.54 123.29 105.04
CA LEU A 25 127.85 121.88 104.85
C LEU A 25 126.60 120.99 104.86
N LYS A 26 125.62 121.28 105.73
CA LYS A 26 124.35 120.54 105.78
C LYS A 26 123.55 120.73 104.49
N ALA A 27 123.45 121.96 103.99
CA ALA A 27 122.71 122.25 102.75
C ALA A 27 123.35 121.60 101.52
N LYS A 28 124.68 121.49 101.48
CA LYS A 28 125.41 120.86 100.37
C LYS A 28 125.17 119.35 100.27
N ILE A 29 125.03 118.68 101.41
CA ILE A 29 124.81 117.23 101.49
C ILE A 29 123.37 116.85 101.10
N GLU A 30 122.36 117.63 101.52
CA GLU A 30 120.96 117.39 101.12
C GLU A 30 120.74 117.58 99.60
N LEU A 31 121.46 118.51 98.98
CA LEU A 31 121.39 118.78 97.54
C LEU A 31 122.04 117.66 96.70
N GLU A 32 123.18 117.11 97.14
CA GLU A 32 123.86 116.01 96.44
C GLU A 32 123.04 114.71 96.48
N PHE A 33 122.34 114.43 97.58
CA PHE A 33 121.55 113.20 97.71
C PHE A 33 120.31 113.21 96.80
N SER A 34 119.57 114.32 96.76
CA SER A 34 118.43 114.44 95.82
C SER A 34 118.89 114.40 94.36
N SER A 35 120.02 115.05 94.03
CA SER A 35 120.55 115.04 92.67
C SER A 35 120.96 113.65 92.20
N ARG A 36 121.62 112.83 93.04
CA ARG A 36 122.06 111.48 92.65
C ARG A 36 120.93 110.46 92.59
N PHE A 37 119.90 110.60 93.43
CA PHE A 37 118.72 109.75 93.38
C PHE A 37 117.93 109.95 92.08
N ASP A 38 117.72 111.22 91.68
CA ASP A 38 117.02 111.53 90.42
C ASP A 38 117.88 111.20 89.18
N GLU A 39 119.21 111.29 89.25
CA GLU A 39 120.12 110.87 88.17
C GLU A 39 120.07 109.34 87.94
N GLN A 40 120.04 108.53 89.01
CA GLN A 40 119.95 107.06 88.91
C GLN A 40 118.55 106.60 88.46
N LYS A 41 117.48 107.23 88.95
CA LYS A 41 116.10 106.98 88.49
C LYS A 41 115.92 107.32 87.01
N ASN A 42 116.53 108.41 86.53
CA ASN A 42 116.49 108.77 85.12
C ASN A 42 117.41 107.87 84.27
N ASN A 43 118.58 107.42 84.76
CA ASN A 43 119.39 106.43 84.07
C ASN A 43 118.70 105.05 83.94
N PHE A 44 117.87 104.67 84.92
CA PHE A 44 117.07 103.44 84.88
C PHE A 44 115.96 103.48 83.82
N LEU A 45 115.36 104.66 83.58
CA LEU A 45 114.36 104.87 82.53
C LEU A 45 114.98 105.25 81.16
N ALA A 46 116.23 105.72 81.12
CA ALA A 46 116.91 106.15 79.89
C ALA A 46 117.60 105.01 79.13
N THR A 47 117.99 103.91 79.78
CA THR A 47 118.48 102.72 79.07
C THR A 47 117.33 101.83 78.63
N SER A 48 116.69 102.22 77.54
CA SER A 48 115.94 101.32 76.66
C SER A 48 116.81 100.11 76.30
N LYS A 49 116.49 98.95 76.87
CA LYS A 49 116.82 97.65 76.28
C LYS A 49 115.54 96.81 76.30
N ALA A 50 115.20 96.24 75.15
CA ALA A 50 113.95 95.52 74.92
C ALA A 50 113.78 94.21 75.73
N SER A 51 114.76 93.84 76.58
CA SER A 51 114.62 92.85 77.66
C SER A 51 115.86 92.88 78.55
N TYR A 52 115.70 92.75 79.87
CA TYR A 52 116.78 92.54 80.84
C TYR A 52 116.99 91.05 81.10
N SER A 53 118.24 90.60 81.23
CA SER A 53 118.53 89.21 81.57
C SER A 53 118.40 88.97 83.08
N PRO A 54 118.18 87.72 83.53
CA PRO A 54 118.11 87.41 84.97
C PRO A 54 119.38 87.73 85.77
N GLN A 55 120.56 87.81 85.13
CA GLN A 55 121.80 88.28 85.78
C GLN A 55 121.80 89.80 86.00
N ASP A 56 121.14 90.56 85.11
CA ASP A 56 120.99 92.02 85.26
C ASP A 56 120.07 92.37 86.43
N ILE A 57 119.03 91.56 86.70
CA ILE A 57 118.15 91.72 87.87
C ILE A 57 118.89 91.41 89.18
N GLY A 58 119.83 90.46 89.17
CA GLY A 58 120.68 90.15 90.32
C GLY A 58 121.65 91.28 90.68
N GLN A 59 122.31 91.90 89.70
CA GLN A 59 123.22 93.03 89.93
C GLN A 59 122.50 94.27 90.46
N ILE A 60 121.24 94.50 90.08
CA ILE A 60 120.42 95.63 90.57
C ILE A 60 120.24 95.59 92.09
N PHE A 61 120.02 94.40 92.67
CA PHE A 61 119.86 94.27 94.13
C PHE A 61 121.18 94.49 94.90
N ASP A 62 122.31 94.04 94.35
CA ASP A 62 123.63 94.23 94.98
C ASP A 62 124.13 95.69 94.89
N THR A 63 123.73 96.43 93.85
CA THR A 63 124.12 97.84 93.68
C THR A 63 123.40 98.75 94.70
N LEU A 64 122.13 98.47 95.02
CA LEU A 64 121.37 99.19 96.06
C LEU A 64 121.97 98.98 97.46
N LYS A 65 122.43 97.76 97.76
CA LYS A 65 123.03 97.41 99.05
C LYS A 65 124.43 98.02 99.26
N SER A 66 125.14 98.29 98.16
CA SER A 66 126.49 98.90 98.18
C SER A 66 126.44 100.41 98.48
N LEU A 67 125.40 101.11 98.00
CA LEU A 67 125.17 102.56 98.23
C LEU A 67 124.88 102.90 99.70
N GLU A 68 124.18 102.02 100.42
CA GLU A 68 123.83 102.22 101.83
C GLU A 68 125.06 102.07 102.75
N ILE A 69 126.04 101.26 102.36
CA ILE A 69 127.31 101.08 103.10
C ILE A 69 128.27 102.26 102.88
N GLU A 70 128.20 102.94 101.73
CA GLU A 70 129.00 104.13 101.44
C GLU A 70 128.49 105.38 102.18
N TYR A 71 127.16 105.47 102.42
CA TYR A 71 126.50 106.49 103.26
C TYR A 71 127.02 106.52 104.71
N MET A 72 127.36 105.37 105.29
CA MET A 72 127.93 105.31 106.65
C MET A 72 129.43 105.63 106.72
N LYS A 73 130.20 105.45 105.64
CA LYS A 73 131.65 105.74 105.63
C LYS A 73 131.97 107.23 105.47
N GLN A 74 131.12 108.02 104.82
CA GLN A 74 131.36 109.46 104.64
C GLN A 74 131.16 110.28 105.92
N MET A 75 130.27 109.86 106.83
CA MET A 75 130.03 110.55 108.11
C MET A 75 131.19 110.43 109.12
N LEU A 76 132.17 109.56 108.88
CA LEU A 76 133.25 109.26 109.83
C LEU A 76 134.64 109.77 109.41
N THR A 77 134.78 110.54 108.32
CA THR A 77 136.12 110.83 107.75
C THR A 77 136.41 112.27 107.32
N THR A 78 135.90 113.29 108.02
CA THR A 78 136.38 114.71 107.93
C THR A 78 135.68 115.53 109.04
N THR A 79 136.29 116.20 110.02
CA THR A 79 137.67 116.68 110.19
C THR A 79 137.90 117.03 111.66
N SER A 80 138.96 116.46 112.23
CA SER A 80 139.71 116.92 113.40
C SER A 80 140.98 117.62 112.89
N GLY A 81 141.43 118.69 113.53
CA GLY A 81 142.86 119.03 113.57
C GLY A 81 143.26 120.50 113.45
N ASN A 82 143.34 121.18 114.61
CA ASN A 82 144.37 122.15 115.06
C ASN A 82 143.74 123.18 116.03
N GLY A 83 144.32 123.56 117.17
CA GLY A 83 145.63 123.28 117.74
C GLY A 83 145.71 123.80 119.18
N SER A 84 146.56 123.15 119.98
CA SER A 84 146.92 123.50 121.36
C SER A 84 148.32 124.11 121.36
N LYS A 85 148.54 125.19 122.15
CA LYS A 85 149.76 125.55 122.94
C LYS A 85 150.04 127.06 123.01
N VAL A 86 150.09 127.59 124.25
CA VAL A 86 151.12 128.43 124.92
C VAL A 86 150.78 128.37 126.43
N LEU A 87 151.44 127.57 127.28
CA LEU A 87 152.65 127.79 128.11
C LEU A 87 152.71 129.07 128.97
N GLY A 88 152.99 128.90 130.26
CA GLY A 88 153.34 129.97 131.20
C GLY A 88 154.85 130.21 131.35
N ASN A 89 155.22 131.37 131.91
CA ASN A 89 156.31 131.61 132.88
C ASN A 89 156.49 133.11 133.21
N THR A 90 157.20 133.39 134.32
CA THR A 90 157.60 134.64 135.02
C THR A 90 156.74 134.91 136.27
N LEU A 91 157.13 134.63 137.53
CA LEU A 91 158.31 134.95 138.39
C LEU A 91 158.27 136.35 139.07
N SER A 92 158.56 136.35 140.38
CA SER A 92 158.39 137.35 141.46
C SER A 92 159.14 138.70 141.41
N SER A 93 158.62 139.67 142.20
CA SER A 93 159.27 140.66 143.11
C SER A 93 158.37 141.94 143.21
N ALA A 94 158.26 142.76 144.27
CA ALA A 94 158.89 142.92 145.58
C ALA A 94 157.92 143.64 146.56
N LEU A 95 158.22 143.57 147.86
CA LEU A 95 157.83 144.54 148.91
C LEU A 95 158.21 145.98 148.49
N THR A 96 157.70 147.10 149.04
CA THR A 96 157.60 147.55 150.45
C THR A 96 157.05 148.99 150.42
N GLY A 97 156.48 149.53 151.51
CA GLY A 97 156.44 151.00 151.72
C GLY A 97 155.31 151.60 152.54
N ASN A 98 155.44 151.52 153.87
CA ASN A 98 155.29 152.56 154.91
C ASN A 98 154.47 153.85 154.65
N LEU A 99 153.51 154.19 155.54
CA LEU A 99 153.61 155.27 156.55
C LEU A 99 152.24 155.71 157.14
N THR A 100 152.30 156.03 158.44
CA THR A 100 151.50 157.01 159.23
C THR A 100 150.03 156.71 159.58
N PHE A 101 149.68 156.34 160.82
CA PHE A 101 149.69 157.01 162.14
C PHE A 101 148.53 158.00 162.37
N SER A 102 147.51 157.57 163.10
CA SER A 102 146.78 158.41 164.07
C SER A 102 145.70 157.58 164.79
N GLY A 103 145.81 157.48 166.11
CA GLY A 103 144.77 157.95 167.05
C GLY A 103 143.37 157.33 167.09
N GLU A 104 142.97 156.49 166.13
CA GLU A 104 141.60 155.94 166.02
C GLU A 104 141.54 154.40 166.03
N ALA A 105 142.68 153.75 166.30
CA ALA A 105 142.84 152.30 166.41
C ALA A 105 141.98 151.60 167.48
N THR A 106 141.33 152.35 168.39
CA THR A 106 140.53 151.78 169.48
C THR A 106 139.03 151.66 169.14
N GLN A 107 138.60 152.09 167.93
CA GLN A 107 137.20 151.95 167.47
C GLN A 107 137.03 150.93 166.32
N ARG A 108 138.02 150.78 165.41
CA ARG A 108 137.96 149.85 164.24
C ARG A 108 138.03 148.36 164.62
N ILE A 109 138.54 148.02 165.81
CA ILE A 109 138.67 146.65 166.31
C ILE A 109 137.33 146.13 166.89
N ALA A 110 136.45 147.01 167.37
CA ALA A 110 135.11 146.63 167.86
C ALA A 110 134.10 146.40 166.72
N GLU A 111 134.23 147.11 165.59
CA GLU A 111 133.34 146.95 164.42
C GLU A 111 133.66 145.66 163.62
N LEU A 112 134.94 145.32 163.48
CA LEU A 112 135.37 144.11 162.77
C LEU A 112 134.98 142.81 163.52
N GLU A 113 134.81 142.84 164.85
CA GLU A 113 134.32 141.69 165.63
C GLU A 113 132.79 141.51 165.53
N GLN A 114 132.03 142.60 165.38
CA GLN A 114 130.58 142.53 165.17
C GLN A 114 130.24 142.05 163.74
N GLU A 115 131.06 142.41 162.76
CA GLU A 115 130.90 142.01 161.35
C GLU A 115 131.27 140.53 161.11
N ASN A 116 132.26 139.99 161.83
CA ASN A 116 132.62 138.57 161.76
C ASN A 116 131.55 137.66 162.42
N THR A 117 130.84 138.18 163.42
CA THR A 117 129.73 137.45 164.08
C THR A 117 128.46 137.44 163.20
N ARG A 118 128.23 138.50 162.41
CA ARG A 118 127.12 138.57 161.44
C ARG A 118 127.34 137.65 160.23
N LEU A 119 128.55 137.62 159.68
CA LEU A 119 128.88 136.77 158.52
C LEU A 119 128.90 135.26 158.84
N LYS A 120 129.10 134.88 160.11
CA LYS A 120 128.93 133.49 160.55
C LYS A 120 127.46 133.09 160.72
N ALA A 121 126.56 134.01 161.04
CA ALA A 121 125.13 133.73 161.13
C ALA A 121 124.49 133.55 159.74
N GLU A 122 124.89 134.35 158.74
CA GLU A 122 124.40 134.20 157.35
C GLU A 122 124.89 132.93 156.65
N MET A 123 126.08 132.39 156.99
CA MET A 123 126.53 131.10 156.44
C MET A 123 125.70 129.92 156.96
N ILE A 124 125.35 129.92 158.25
CA ILE A 124 124.59 128.82 158.87
C ILE A 124 123.14 128.80 158.36
N GLU A 125 122.58 129.95 157.98
CA GLU A 125 121.23 130.03 157.42
C GLU A 125 121.18 129.58 155.94
N LYS A 126 122.20 129.91 155.14
CA LYS A 126 122.33 129.42 153.75
C LYS A 126 122.61 127.92 153.65
N GLU A 127 123.30 127.34 154.63
CA GLU A 127 123.57 125.90 154.68
C GLU A 127 122.33 125.09 155.09
N LYS A 128 121.39 125.73 155.81
CA LYS A 128 120.10 125.14 156.19
C LYS A 128 119.07 125.14 155.04
N GLU A 129 119.11 126.15 154.16
CA GLU A 129 118.27 126.19 152.95
C GLU A 129 118.73 125.18 151.89
N PHE A 130 120.04 124.95 151.74
CA PHE A 130 120.56 124.01 150.75
C PHE A 130 120.21 122.55 151.07
N GLU A 131 120.21 122.18 152.35
CA GLU A 131 119.95 120.80 152.75
C GLU A 131 118.46 120.44 152.85
N GLN A 132 117.56 121.44 152.88
CA GLN A 132 116.12 121.22 152.69
C GLN A 132 115.73 120.97 151.22
N GLU A 133 116.44 121.56 150.25
CA GLU A 133 116.14 121.37 148.82
C GLU A 133 116.67 120.02 148.30
N LYS A 134 117.76 119.51 148.88
CA LYS A 134 118.35 118.22 148.54
C LYS A 134 117.51 117.01 148.99
N THR A 135 116.77 117.12 150.10
CA THR A 135 115.96 116.01 150.62
C THR A 135 114.66 115.78 149.85
N LYS A 136 114.05 116.79 149.21
CA LYS A 136 112.81 116.59 148.42
C LYS A 136 113.03 116.12 146.99
N SER A 137 114.16 116.45 146.35
CA SER A 137 114.49 115.90 145.03
C SER A 137 114.74 114.39 145.03
N GLN A 138 115.06 113.77 146.17
CA GLN A 138 115.20 112.31 146.28
C GLN A 138 113.85 111.58 146.37
N GLU A 139 112.80 112.17 146.98
CA GLU A 139 111.48 111.51 147.10
C GLU A 139 110.68 111.47 145.77
N HIS A 140 111.03 112.29 144.77
CA HIS A 140 110.35 112.29 143.47
C HIS A 140 110.93 111.30 142.44
N GLY A 141 112.12 110.74 142.70
CA GLY A 141 112.83 109.85 141.77
C GLY A 141 112.38 108.38 141.80
N GLU A 142 112.01 107.84 142.97
CA GLU A 142 111.68 106.40 143.09
C GLU A 142 110.26 106.04 142.60
N GLY A 143 109.31 106.98 142.62
CA GLY A 143 107.93 106.74 142.18
C GLY A 143 107.73 106.63 140.65
N GLN A 144 108.64 107.18 139.84
CA GLN A 144 108.51 107.17 138.38
C GLN A 144 109.07 105.90 137.72
N ILE A 145 110.06 105.23 138.36
CA ILE A 145 110.64 103.98 137.85
C ILE A 145 109.67 102.80 137.97
N GLY A 146 108.85 102.73 139.03
CA GLY A 146 107.85 101.67 139.21
C GLY A 146 106.74 101.69 138.14
N LYS A 147 106.37 102.87 137.64
CA LYS A 147 105.30 103.04 136.65
C LYS A 147 105.75 102.70 135.22
N LEU A 148 107.05 102.86 134.93
CA LEU A 148 107.63 102.50 133.63
C LEU A 148 107.66 100.97 133.41
N ASN A 149 107.97 100.20 134.47
CA ASN A 149 108.04 98.74 134.37
C ASN A 149 106.66 98.08 134.16
N GLN A 150 105.59 98.60 134.78
CA GLN A 150 104.22 98.11 134.52
C GLN A 150 103.75 98.37 133.08
N LEU A 151 104.12 99.51 132.50
CA LEU A 151 103.81 99.83 131.11
C LEU A 151 104.58 98.94 130.12
N GLN A 152 105.84 98.60 130.43
CA GLN A 152 106.63 97.69 129.61
C GLN A 152 106.05 96.27 129.59
N GLU A 153 105.56 95.77 130.73
CA GLU A 153 104.91 94.45 130.83
C GLU A 153 103.58 94.41 130.04
N GLN A 154 102.80 95.48 130.05
CA GLN A 154 101.59 95.59 129.22
C GLN A 154 101.89 95.61 127.71
N VAL A 155 103.01 96.20 127.30
CA VAL A 155 103.44 96.22 125.89
C VAL A 155 103.86 94.82 125.43
N ASP A 156 104.61 94.07 126.24
CA ASP A 156 105.03 92.72 125.89
C ASP A 156 103.83 91.74 125.84
N GLU A 157 102.83 91.92 126.70
CA GLU A 157 101.59 91.13 126.66
C GLU A 157 100.70 91.47 125.44
N GLN A 158 100.60 92.75 125.07
CA GLN A 158 99.95 93.15 123.82
C GLN A 158 100.68 92.59 122.59
N LYS A 159 102.01 92.52 122.60
CA LYS A 159 102.81 91.99 121.50
C LYS A 159 102.55 90.50 121.26
N ARG A 160 102.48 89.69 122.33
CA ARG A 160 102.05 88.27 122.23
C ARG A 160 100.62 88.12 121.73
N THR A 161 99.73 89.02 122.13
CA THR A 161 98.33 89.00 121.69
C THR A 161 98.20 89.32 120.20
N ILE A 162 99.00 90.27 119.69
CA ILE A 162 99.08 90.61 118.26
C ILE A 162 99.61 89.43 117.45
N GLU A 163 100.71 88.79 117.86
CA GLU A 163 101.26 87.61 117.17
C GLU A 163 100.25 86.45 117.10
N MET A 164 99.45 86.23 118.16
CA MET A 164 98.37 85.24 118.15
C MET A 164 97.28 85.58 117.12
N TYR A 165 96.85 86.84 117.04
CA TYR A 165 95.85 87.28 116.06
C TYR A 165 96.39 87.28 114.63
N GLU A 166 97.67 87.59 114.40
CA GLU A 166 98.30 87.47 113.09
C GLU A 166 98.28 86.00 112.60
N LYS A 167 98.60 85.06 113.49
CA LYS A 167 98.52 83.63 113.18
C LYS A 167 97.09 83.18 112.86
N GLN A 168 96.11 83.57 113.66
CA GLN A 168 94.70 83.28 113.37
C GLN A 168 94.23 83.92 112.06
N THR A 169 94.72 85.10 111.73
CA THR A 169 94.37 85.79 110.47
C THR A 169 94.96 85.07 109.26
N MET A 170 96.19 84.54 109.34
CA MET A 170 96.75 83.68 108.29
C MET A 170 95.97 82.36 108.14
N GLU A 171 95.66 81.67 109.25
CA GLU A 171 94.88 80.43 109.21
C GLU A 171 93.46 80.65 108.63
N HIS A 172 92.81 81.77 108.96
CA HIS A 172 91.54 82.16 108.34
C HIS A 172 91.71 82.52 106.86
N GLY A 173 92.81 83.16 106.47
CA GLY A 173 93.16 83.47 105.08
C GLY A 173 93.32 82.21 104.23
N GLU A 174 94.03 81.19 104.74
CA GLU A 174 94.14 79.88 104.08
C GLU A 174 92.79 79.16 103.99
N THR A 175 92.00 79.19 105.07
CA THR A 175 90.67 78.55 105.08
C THR A 175 89.73 79.21 104.06
N LEU A 176 89.75 80.54 103.94
CA LEU A 176 88.97 81.29 102.95
C LEU A 176 89.42 81.01 101.51
N ALA A 177 90.72 80.85 101.27
CA ALA A 177 91.24 80.46 99.96
C ALA A 177 90.76 79.05 99.56
N GLN A 178 90.79 78.09 100.49
CA GLN A 178 90.30 76.74 100.26
C GLN A 178 88.79 76.71 99.99
N GLN A 179 88.00 77.46 100.77
CA GLN A 179 86.56 77.62 100.54
C GLN A 179 86.25 78.29 99.20
N ARG A 180 87.08 79.23 98.73
CA ARG A 180 86.90 79.83 97.40
C ARG A 180 87.11 78.81 96.28
N ILE A 181 88.12 77.96 96.38
CA ILE A 181 88.35 76.87 95.43
C ILE A 181 87.17 75.89 95.44
N GLU A 182 86.69 75.50 96.62
CA GLU A 182 85.55 74.60 96.77
C GLU A 182 84.24 75.23 96.22
N ILE A 183 84.03 76.53 96.41
CA ILE A 183 82.91 77.26 95.80
C ILE A 183 83.02 77.28 94.28
N GLU A 184 84.21 77.48 93.72
CA GLU A 184 84.46 77.48 92.28
C GLU A 184 84.19 76.09 91.67
N GLU A 185 84.67 75.02 92.31
CA GLU A 185 84.37 73.64 91.90
C GLU A 185 82.87 73.32 91.98
N LEU A 186 82.18 73.76 93.04
CA LEU A 186 80.72 73.57 93.17
C LEU A 186 79.95 74.39 92.13
N GLN A 187 80.42 75.58 91.76
CA GLN A 187 79.81 76.39 90.70
C GLN A 187 79.96 75.71 89.33
N ASP A 188 81.12 75.14 89.03
CA ASP A 188 81.34 74.34 87.82
C ASP A 188 80.47 73.08 87.79
N GLN A 189 80.34 72.39 88.94
CA GLN A 189 79.43 71.26 89.07
C GLN A 189 77.97 71.67 88.87
N VAL A 190 77.53 72.79 89.44
CA VAL A 190 76.17 73.33 89.25
C VAL A 190 75.93 73.72 87.78
N GLY A 191 76.92 74.31 87.11
CA GLY A 191 76.86 74.62 85.69
C GLY A 191 76.68 73.35 84.86
N THR A 192 77.49 72.32 85.13
CA THR A 192 77.41 71.02 84.46
C THR A 192 76.06 70.34 84.71
N ILE A 193 75.58 70.33 85.96
CA ILE A 193 74.27 69.78 86.33
C ILE A 193 73.12 70.55 85.67
N SER A 194 73.23 71.88 85.53
CA SER A 194 72.22 72.68 84.82
C SER A 194 72.17 72.28 83.34
N THR A 195 73.32 72.12 82.68
CA THR A 195 73.36 71.66 81.29
C THR A 195 72.84 70.23 81.13
N ASP A 196 73.13 69.33 82.08
CA ASP A 196 72.59 67.97 82.05
C ASP A 196 71.09 67.94 82.32
N ARG A 197 70.58 68.79 83.22
CA ARG A 197 69.13 68.96 83.45
C ARG A 197 68.44 69.39 82.17
N ASP A 198 68.95 70.41 81.48
CA ASP A 198 68.36 70.90 80.24
C ASP A 198 68.39 69.83 79.15
N ARG A 199 69.48 69.05 79.07
CA ARG A 199 69.57 67.90 78.16
C ARG A 199 68.54 66.82 78.49
N VAL A 200 68.40 66.44 79.75
CA VAL A 200 67.40 65.45 80.20
C VAL A 200 65.99 65.94 79.96
N GLN A 201 65.72 67.23 80.21
CA GLN A 201 64.40 67.82 79.98
C GLN A 201 64.02 67.80 78.49
N ASN A 202 64.97 68.11 77.61
CA ASN A 202 64.75 68.00 76.17
C ASN A 202 64.52 66.54 75.73
N LEU A 203 65.28 65.59 76.28
CA LEU A 203 65.08 64.16 76.01
C LEU A 203 63.73 63.66 76.51
N VAL A 204 63.26 64.12 77.68
CA VAL A 204 61.93 63.78 78.20
C VAL A 204 60.85 64.29 77.26
N GLN A 205 60.93 65.55 76.83
CA GLN A 205 59.98 66.13 75.89
C GLN A 205 59.95 65.34 74.56
N GLU A 206 61.12 65.01 74.01
CA GLU A 206 61.21 64.21 72.79
C GLU A 206 60.56 62.82 72.97
N LYS A 207 60.76 62.18 74.13
CA LYS A 207 60.12 60.88 74.42
C LYS A 207 58.61 61.00 74.63
N GLU A 208 58.14 62.11 75.17
CA GLU A 208 56.73 62.37 75.39
C GLU A 208 56.00 62.62 74.07
N ASP A 209 56.61 63.37 73.15
CA ASP A 209 56.12 63.57 71.78
C ASP A 209 56.07 62.24 71.00
N LEU A 210 57.11 61.41 71.11
CA LEU A 210 57.14 60.07 70.52
C LEU A 210 56.08 59.14 71.11
N LEU A 211 55.79 59.25 72.41
CA LEU A 211 54.73 58.47 73.06
C LEU A 211 53.36 58.87 72.53
N GLN A 212 53.09 60.17 72.41
CA GLN A 212 51.82 60.66 71.84
C GLN A 212 51.63 60.20 70.39
N GLU A 213 52.70 60.21 69.59
CA GLU A 213 52.63 59.74 68.21
C GLU A 213 52.39 58.23 68.15
N ASN A 214 53.06 57.44 68.99
CA ASN A 214 52.81 56.00 69.10
C ASN A 214 51.38 55.70 69.55
N GLU A 215 50.82 56.49 70.48
CA GLU A 215 49.44 56.33 70.94
C GLU A 215 48.43 56.59 69.80
N LYS A 216 48.67 57.60 68.96
CA LYS A 216 47.87 57.83 67.74
C LYS A 216 47.96 56.64 66.78
N ILE A 217 49.18 56.12 66.54
CA ILE A 217 49.39 54.95 65.67
C ILE A 217 48.66 53.73 66.22
N ILE A 218 48.75 53.45 67.52
CA ILE A 218 48.07 52.33 68.18
C ILE A 218 46.56 52.46 68.02
N ASN A 219 45.99 53.65 68.24
CA ASN A 219 44.56 53.88 68.08
C ASN A 219 44.11 53.66 66.64
N SER A 220 44.87 54.17 65.65
CA SER A 220 44.59 53.93 64.23
C SER A 220 44.68 52.44 63.86
N MET A 221 45.70 51.73 64.35
CA MET A 221 45.85 50.29 64.13
C MET A 221 44.70 49.50 64.78
N LYS A 222 44.24 49.91 65.97
CA LYS A 222 43.12 49.28 66.67
C LYS A 222 41.82 49.44 65.89
N GLU A 223 41.56 50.63 65.34
CA GLU A 223 40.42 50.87 64.45
C GLU A 223 40.50 50.03 63.18
N GLN A 224 41.68 49.93 62.55
CA GLN A 224 41.89 49.06 61.40
C GLN A 224 41.66 47.58 61.74
N MET A 225 42.14 47.11 62.89
CA MET A 225 41.91 45.74 63.35
C MET A 225 40.41 45.46 63.54
N THR A 226 39.69 46.33 64.24
CA THR A 226 38.23 46.18 64.42
C THR A 226 37.49 46.18 63.08
N SER A 227 37.90 47.01 62.13
CA SER A 227 37.34 47.04 60.77
C SER A 227 37.62 45.74 60.01
N LEU A 228 38.85 45.23 60.08
CA LEU A 228 39.25 43.96 59.45
C LEU A 228 38.52 42.77 60.08
N GLU A 229 38.41 42.71 61.41
CA GLU A 229 37.64 41.68 62.10
C GLU A 229 36.19 41.66 61.64
N LYS A 230 35.55 42.84 61.53
CA LYS A 230 34.18 42.95 61.02
C LYS A 230 34.09 42.47 59.56
N ARG A 231 35.03 42.86 58.70
CA ARG A 231 35.09 42.40 57.30
C ARG A 231 35.28 40.89 57.19
N VAL A 232 36.13 40.30 58.03
CA VAL A 232 36.36 38.86 58.08
C VAL A 232 35.10 38.12 58.53
N GLN A 233 34.42 38.59 59.57
CA GLN A 233 33.16 37.99 60.01
C GLN A 233 32.08 38.08 58.93
N GLN A 234 31.91 39.27 58.31
CA GLN A 234 30.95 39.44 57.21
C GLN A 234 31.29 38.56 56.01
N ALA A 235 32.55 38.48 55.61
CA ALA A 235 32.98 37.61 54.51
C ALA A 235 32.73 36.13 54.86
N LYS A 236 32.98 35.72 56.10
CA LYS A 236 32.73 34.36 56.56
C LYS A 236 31.24 34.03 56.52
N THR A 237 30.38 34.86 57.09
CA THR A 237 28.93 34.61 57.12
C THR A 237 28.34 34.60 55.71
N VAL A 238 28.58 35.65 54.91
CA VAL A 238 28.04 35.76 53.54
C VAL A 238 28.55 34.63 52.65
N SER A 239 29.83 34.25 52.77
CA SER A 239 30.38 33.15 51.97
C SER A 239 29.84 31.79 52.42
N THR A 240 29.64 31.59 53.72
CA THR A 240 29.10 30.32 54.26
C THR A 240 27.65 30.16 53.84
N ASP A 241 26.80 31.17 54.07
CA ASP A 241 25.38 31.14 53.73
C ASP A 241 25.17 30.93 52.22
N LYS A 242 26.00 31.58 51.39
CA LYS A 242 25.95 31.42 49.94
C LYS A 242 26.31 29.99 49.53
N PHE A 243 27.41 29.44 50.04
CA PHE A 243 27.83 28.08 49.68
C PHE A 243 26.88 27.02 50.24
N GLU A 244 26.31 27.21 51.43
CA GLU A 244 25.31 26.30 51.99
C GLU A 244 24.03 26.31 51.16
N SER A 245 23.55 27.49 50.75
CA SER A 245 22.39 27.63 49.87
C SER A 245 22.63 27.01 48.49
N GLU A 246 23.82 27.19 47.93
CA GLU A 246 24.22 26.60 46.64
C GLU A 246 24.34 25.08 46.74
N THR A 247 24.92 24.56 47.81
CA THR A 247 25.03 23.12 48.09
C THR A 247 23.66 22.48 48.17
N LYS A 248 22.73 23.08 48.93
CA LYS A 248 21.36 22.59 49.04
C LYS A 248 20.64 22.57 47.69
N ARG A 249 20.78 23.65 46.91
CA ARG A 249 20.18 23.73 45.56
C ARG A 249 20.73 22.66 44.62
N LEU A 250 22.04 22.41 44.67
CA LEU A 250 22.67 21.35 43.88
C LEU A 250 22.20 19.96 44.31
N GLU A 251 22.03 19.73 45.61
CA GLU A 251 21.53 18.48 46.16
C GLU A 251 20.07 18.23 45.74
N ASP A 252 19.20 19.25 45.82
CA ASP A 252 17.83 19.18 45.31
C ASP A 252 17.80 18.87 43.80
N THR A 253 18.68 19.53 43.03
CA THR A 253 18.81 19.29 41.58
C THR A 253 19.28 17.86 41.29
N LEU A 254 20.28 17.38 42.03
CA LEU A 254 20.80 16.03 41.87
C LEU A 254 19.72 14.97 42.17
N ASN A 255 18.91 15.19 43.19
CA ASN A 255 17.81 14.28 43.54
C ASN A 255 16.74 14.26 42.44
N MET A 256 16.34 15.42 41.91
CA MET A 256 15.40 15.49 40.77
C MET A 256 15.94 14.77 39.52
N GLU A 257 17.23 14.94 39.20
CA GLU A 257 17.83 14.26 38.06
C GLU A 257 17.96 12.74 38.26
N ARG A 258 18.16 12.28 39.50
CA ARG A 258 18.12 10.84 39.84
C ARG A 258 16.72 10.26 39.65
N GLU A 259 15.70 10.92 40.18
CA GLU A 259 14.30 10.48 39.98
C GLU A 259 13.92 10.45 38.50
N ARG A 260 14.39 11.45 37.73
CA ARG A 260 14.20 11.49 36.28
C ARG A 260 14.92 10.34 35.56
N ALA A 261 16.13 10.01 35.99
CA ALA A 261 16.87 8.87 35.44
C ALA A 261 16.15 7.54 35.70
N ASP A 262 15.62 7.36 36.91
CA ASP A 262 14.84 6.17 37.29
C ASP A 262 13.55 6.05 36.45
N ASP A 263 12.79 7.14 36.26
CA ASP A 263 11.60 7.15 35.40
C ASP A 263 11.95 6.83 33.94
N LEU A 264 13.06 7.38 33.43
CA LEU A 264 13.54 7.07 32.09
C LEU A 264 13.96 5.60 31.95
N GLU A 265 14.57 5.00 32.97
CA GLU A 265 14.92 3.57 32.97
C GLU A 265 13.66 2.70 32.92
N VAL A 266 12.63 3.04 33.70
CA VAL A 266 11.34 2.34 33.67
C VAL A 266 10.71 2.43 32.28
N ARG A 267 10.61 3.65 31.72
CA ARG A 267 10.06 3.86 30.36
C ARG A 267 10.85 3.12 29.29
N ALA A 268 12.18 3.04 29.42
CA ALA A 268 13.02 2.29 28.49
C ALA A 268 12.73 0.77 28.56
N LYS A 269 12.53 0.22 29.76
CA LYS A 269 12.13 -1.19 29.95
C LYS A 269 10.74 -1.47 29.37
N GLU A 270 9.78 -0.58 29.60
CA GLU A 270 8.43 -0.68 29.02
C GLU A 270 8.47 -0.62 27.50
N ALA A 271 9.20 0.33 26.93
CA ALA A 271 9.37 0.46 25.48
C ALA A 271 10.04 -0.78 24.87
N THR A 272 11.05 -1.34 25.54
CA THR A 272 11.72 -2.58 25.11
C THR A 272 10.74 -3.75 25.09
N THR A 273 9.96 -3.91 26.15
CA THR A 273 8.93 -4.95 26.25
C THR A 273 7.86 -4.78 25.16
N ALA A 274 7.42 -3.55 24.90
CA ALA A 274 6.47 -3.26 23.83
C ALA A 274 7.02 -3.61 22.45
N ILE A 275 8.29 -3.27 22.17
CA ILE A 275 8.97 -3.61 20.92
C ILE A 275 9.03 -5.14 20.74
N ASP A 276 9.37 -5.89 21.77
CA ASP A 276 9.46 -7.35 21.67
C ASP A 276 8.08 -7.98 21.45
N ASN A 277 7.04 -7.47 22.10
CA ASN A 277 5.66 -7.87 21.84
C ASN A 277 5.24 -7.58 20.39
N TYR A 278 5.59 -6.41 19.85
CA TYR A 278 5.29 -6.08 18.46
C TYR A 278 6.05 -6.97 17.47
N LYS A 279 7.33 -7.29 17.73
CA LYS A 279 8.09 -8.24 16.90
C LYS A 279 7.42 -9.62 16.90
N GLN A 280 6.97 -10.10 18.05
CA GLN A 280 6.28 -11.39 18.14
C GLN A 280 4.96 -11.37 17.37
N ALA A 281 4.16 -10.30 17.50
CA ALA A 281 2.91 -10.14 16.78
C ALA A 281 3.13 -10.07 15.25
N ILE A 282 4.18 -9.38 14.79
CA ILE A 282 4.57 -9.34 13.37
C ILE A 282 4.94 -10.74 12.89
N SER A 283 5.79 -11.47 13.62
CA SER A 283 6.18 -12.84 13.25
C SER A 283 4.96 -13.77 13.13
N GLN A 284 4.00 -13.67 14.04
CA GLN A 284 2.75 -14.44 13.96
C GLN A 284 1.92 -14.07 12.73
N LYS A 285 1.85 -12.77 12.39
CA LYS A 285 1.16 -12.29 11.20
C LYS A 285 1.84 -12.73 9.91
N ASP A 286 3.16 -12.76 9.87
CA ASP A 286 3.92 -13.28 8.73
C ASP A 286 3.64 -14.77 8.51
N GLU A 287 3.61 -15.58 9.57
CA GLU A 287 3.22 -17.00 9.47
C GLU A 287 1.78 -17.18 8.98
N GLU A 288 0.85 -16.33 9.41
CA GLU A 288 -0.54 -16.34 8.95
C GLU A 288 -0.63 -15.98 7.45
N ILE A 289 0.13 -14.95 7.02
CA ILE A 289 0.22 -14.54 5.62
C ILE A 289 0.77 -15.69 4.75
N ASP A 290 1.81 -16.40 5.21
CA ASP A 290 2.38 -17.51 4.46
C ASP A 290 1.42 -18.70 4.34
N LYS A 291 0.66 -19.01 5.40
CA LYS A 291 -0.42 -20.01 5.35
C LYS A 291 -1.50 -19.61 4.35
N LEU A 292 -1.93 -18.35 4.36
CA LEU A 292 -2.93 -17.82 3.43
C LEU A 292 -2.42 -17.87 1.98
N ARG A 293 -1.15 -17.48 1.73
CA ARG A 293 -0.53 -17.57 0.39
C ARG A 293 -0.50 -18.99 -0.15
N LYS A 294 -0.17 -19.97 0.71
CA LYS A 294 -0.18 -21.38 0.35
C LYS A 294 -1.60 -21.85 -0.02
N SER A 295 -2.59 -21.54 0.83
CA SER A 295 -3.99 -21.89 0.58
C SER A 295 -4.51 -21.25 -0.73
N VAL A 296 -4.20 -19.97 -0.98
CA VAL A 296 -4.57 -19.30 -2.25
C VAL A 296 -3.96 -20.01 -3.45
N THR A 297 -2.71 -20.46 -3.35
CA THR A 297 -2.02 -21.18 -4.42
C THR A 297 -2.66 -22.53 -4.70
N GLU A 298 -2.99 -23.29 -3.64
CA GLU A 298 -3.69 -24.58 -3.73
C GLU A 298 -5.07 -24.41 -4.37
N THR A 299 -5.90 -23.48 -3.86
CA THR A 299 -7.23 -23.19 -4.42
C THR A 299 -7.15 -22.74 -5.88
N LYS A 300 -6.15 -21.94 -6.26
CA LYS A 300 -5.96 -21.54 -7.65
C LYS A 300 -5.64 -22.74 -8.55
N SER A 301 -4.85 -23.70 -8.07
CA SER A 301 -4.57 -24.94 -8.78
C SER A 301 -5.81 -25.83 -8.91
N GLU A 302 -6.62 -25.93 -7.86
CA GLU A 302 -7.88 -26.68 -7.90
C GLU A 302 -8.87 -26.07 -8.90
N ILE A 303 -9.01 -24.74 -8.90
CA ILE A 303 -9.86 -24.03 -9.88
C ILE A 303 -9.40 -24.34 -11.31
N ALA A 304 -8.11 -24.26 -11.60
CA ALA A 304 -7.58 -24.56 -12.92
C ALA A 304 -7.85 -26.02 -13.34
N SER A 305 -7.75 -26.96 -12.40
CA SER A 305 -8.10 -28.37 -12.64
C SER A 305 -9.59 -28.54 -12.96
N PHE A 306 -10.47 -27.92 -12.17
CA PHE A 306 -11.92 -27.97 -12.38
C PHE A 306 -12.33 -27.32 -13.72
N GLU A 307 -11.73 -26.20 -14.09
CA GLU A 307 -11.96 -25.56 -15.39
C GLU A 307 -11.57 -26.48 -16.54
N SER A 308 -10.40 -27.15 -16.45
CA SER A 308 -9.97 -28.12 -17.46
C SER A 308 -10.90 -29.33 -17.57
N GLU A 309 -11.38 -29.86 -16.44
CA GLU A 309 -12.30 -31.01 -16.42
C GLU A 309 -13.67 -30.62 -16.99
N LYS A 310 -14.19 -29.46 -16.61
CA LYS A 310 -15.42 -28.89 -17.15
C LYS A 310 -15.33 -28.71 -18.66
N ASP A 311 -14.24 -28.14 -19.18
CA ASP A 311 -14.06 -27.93 -20.61
C ASP A 311 -13.98 -29.25 -21.39
N ALA A 312 -13.32 -30.27 -20.82
CA ALA A 312 -13.31 -31.62 -21.39
C ALA A 312 -14.73 -32.22 -21.43
N GLN A 313 -15.50 -32.09 -20.35
CA GLN A 313 -16.87 -32.59 -20.28
C GLN A 313 -17.80 -31.88 -21.27
N ILE A 314 -17.66 -30.55 -21.44
CA ILE A 314 -18.40 -29.77 -22.44
C ILE A 314 -18.09 -30.26 -23.85
N ARG A 315 -16.81 -30.54 -24.16
CA ARG A 315 -16.43 -31.09 -25.48
C ARG A 315 -17.09 -32.44 -25.74
N THR A 316 -17.01 -33.37 -24.77
CA THR A 316 -17.64 -34.69 -24.88
C THR A 316 -19.14 -34.56 -25.13
N LEU A 317 -19.86 -33.77 -24.32
CA LEU A 317 -21.30 -33.55 -24.50
C LEU A 317 -21.65 -32.90 -25.84
N THR A 318 -20.80 -32.01 -26.34
CA THR A 318 -20.98 -31.37 -27.65
C THR A 318 -20.83 -32.37 -28.78
N ASP A 319 -19.85 -33.27 -28.69
CA ASP A 319 -19.61 -34.31 -29.69
C ASP A 319 -20.71 -35.38 -29.66
N ASP A 320 -21.15 -35.80 -28.47
CA ASP A 320 -22.29 -36.70 -28.28
C ASP A 320 -23.58 -36.11 -28.88
N LYS A 321 -23.82 -34.82 -28.64
CA LYS A 321 -24.96 -34.11 -29.23
C LYS A 321 -24.92 -34.17 -30.75
N LYS A 322 -23.77 -33.87 -31.38
CA LYS A 322 -23.63 -33.95 -32.85
C LYS A 322 -23.86 -35.36 -33.38
N ALA A 323 -23.34 -36.37 -32.67
CA ALA A 323 -23.56 -37.77 -33.04
C ALA A 323 -25.05 -38.15 -33.00
N LEU A 324 -25.77 -37.72 -31.95
CA LEU A 324 -27.21 -37.92 -31.83
C LEU A 324 -28.01 -37.15 -32.91
N GLU A 325 -27.62 -35.92 -33.24
CA GLU A 325 -28.23 -35.15 -34.33
C GLU A 325 -28.06 -35.84 -35.69
N HIS A 326 -26.89 -36.44 -35.95
CA HIS A 326 -26.66 -37.26 -37.14
C HIS A 326 -27.53 -38.52 -37.14
N GLN A 327 -27.57 -39.26 -36.04
CA GLN A 327 -28.42 -40.45 -35.91
C GLN A 327 -29.91 -40.12 -36.11
N LEU A 328 -30.38 -39.01 -35.55
CA LEU A 328 -31.76 -38.54 -35.72
C LEU A 328 -32.05 -38.24 -37.20
N THR A 329 -31.11 -37.60 -37.89
CA THR A 329 -31.23 -37.31 -39.32
C THR A 329 -31.32 -38.59 -40.15
N ASP A 330 -30.49 -39.58 -39.85
CA ASP A 330 -30.50 -40.88 -40.54
C ASP A 330 -31.78 -41.67 -40.31
N VAL A 331 -32.29 -41.67 -39.07
CA VAL A 331 -33.58 -42.27 -38.73
C VAL A 331 -34.70 -41.57 -39.49
N LYS A 332 -34.71 -40.24 -39.53
CA LYS A 332 -35.72 -39.46 -40.25
C LYS A 332 -35.71 -39.77 -41.76
N ASN A 333 -34.52 -39.80 -42.37
CA ASN A 333 -34.38 -40.20 -43.78
C ASN A 333 -34.87 -41.64 -44.03
N THR A 334 -34.67 -42.54 -43.08
CA THR A 334 -35.14 -43.94 -43.18
C THR A 334 -36.66 -44.03 -43.03
N LEU A 335 -37.24 -43.22 -42.15
CA LEU A 335 -38.68 -43.09 -41.99
C LEU A 335 -39.31 -42.57 -43.29
N ASP A 336 -38.81 -41.46 -43.84
CA ASP A 336 -39.32 -40.87 -45.08
C ASP A 336 -39.28 -41.88 -46.24
N ARG A 337 -38.20 -42.66 -46.37
CA ARG A 337 -38.11 -43.74 -47.38
C ARG A 337 -39.15 -44.83 -47.15
N SER A 338 -39.41 -45.18 -45.89
CA SER A 338 -40.38 -46.21 -45.53
C SER A 338 -41.81 -45.74 -45.79
N GLU A 339 -42.13 -44.48 -45.46
CA GLU A 339 -43.42 -43.85 -45.76
C GLU A 339 -43.68 -43.82 -47.26
N ASN A 340 -42.71 -43.36 -48.07
CA ASN A 340 -42.81 -43.39 -49.54
C ASN A 340 -43.02 -44.83 -50.07
N LYS A 341 -42.36 -45.82 -49.47
CA LYS A 341 -42.54 -47.23 -49.87
C LYS A 341 -43.94 -47.73 -49.53
N ILE A 342 -44.47 -47.37 -48.36
CA ILE A 342 -45.83 -47.70 -47.96
C ILE A 342 -46.83 -47.08 -48.93
N GLU A 343 -46.69 -45.79 -49.25
CA GLU A 343 -47.57 -45.09 -50.19
C GLU A 343 -47.60 -45.78 -51.56
N ASN A 344 -46.42 -46.11 -52.11
CA ASN A 344 -46.33 -46.84 -53.37
C ASN A 344 -47.02 -48.22 -53.31
N LEU A 345 -46.79 -48.98 -52.24
CA LEU A 345 -47.44 -50.28 -52.06
C LEU A 345 -48.96 -50.16 -51.90
N THR A 346 -49.45 -49.12 -51.23
CA THR A 346 -50.88 -48.85 -51.10
C THR A 346 -51.51 -48.53 -52.46
N ASN A 347 -50.85 -47.73 -53.29
CA ASN A 347 -51.32 -47.41 -54.64
C ASN A 347 -51.32 -48.66 -55.56
N ASP A 348 -50.27 -49.48 -55.47
CA ASP A 348 -50.19 -50.76 -56.20
C ASP A 348 -51.32 -51.70 -55.77
N LEU A 349 -51.57 -51.84 -54.47
CA LEU A 349 -52.66 -52.65 -53.92
C LEU A 349 -54.01 -52.18 -54.46
N SER A 350 -54.29 -50.88 -54.40
CA SER A 350 -55.53 -50.30 -54.92
C SER A 350 -55.73 -50.57 -56.41
N THR A 351 -54.66 -50.49 -57.20
CA THR A 351 -54.69 -50.81 -58.64
C THR A 351 -54.98 -52.29 -58.88
N LYS A 352 -54.40 -53.18 -58.07
CA LYS A 352 -54.68 -54.62 -58.14
C LYS A 352 -56.12 -54.95 -57.74
N ASP A 353 -56.65 -54.32 -56.70
CA ASP A 353 -58.06 -54.49 -56.30
C ASP A 353 -59.01 -54.07 -57.42
N GLN A 354 -58.79 -52.91 -58.05
CA GLN A 354 -59.58 -52.48 -59.21
C GLN A 354 -59.48 -53.46 -60.40
N THR A 355 -58.31 -54.06 -60.59
CA THR A 355 -58.11 -55.08 -61.61
C THR A 355 -58.91 -56.33 -61.29
N ILE A 356 -58.90 -56.78 -60.02
CA ILE A 356 -59.70 -57.92 -59.55
C ILE A 356 -61.20 -57.64 -59.77
N ASP A 357 -61.70 -56.50 -59.34
CA ASP A 357 -63.10 -56.10 -59.54
C ASP A 357 -63.51 -56.13 -61.02
N THR A 358 -62.62 -55.68 -61.91
CA THR A 358 -62.84 -55.71 -63.35
C THR A 358 -62.92 -57.16 -63.86
N ARG A 359 -62.01 -58.02 -63.41
CA ARG A 359 -61.99 -59.44 -63.79
C ARG A 359 -63.19 -60.20 -63.26
N ASP A 360 -63.65 -59.90 -62.05
CA ASP A 360 -64.85 -60.53 -61.48
C ASP A 360 -66.12 -60.14 -62.26
N LYS A 361 -66.20 -58.90 -62.76
CA LYS A 361 -67.25 -58.48 -63.70
C LYS A 361 -67.17 -59.23 -65.03
N GLU A 362 -65.98 -59.31 -65.64
CA GLU A 362 -65.76 -60.07 -66.88
C GLU A 362 -66.17 -61.55 -66.70
N ILE A 363 -65.77 -62.19 -65.59
CA ILE A 363 -66.13 -63.57 -65.27
C ILE A 363 -67.65 -63.72 -65.14
N SER A 364 -68.32 -62.78 -64.46
CA SER A 364 -69.77 -62.81 -64.27
C SER A 364 -70.51 -62.68 -65.61
N GLU A 365 -70.04 -61.81 -66.49
CA GLU A 365 -70.62 -61.62 -67.82
C GLU A 365 -70.40 -62.84 -68.72
N LEU A 366 -69.19 -63.42 -68.71
CA LEU A 366 -68.90 -64.67 -69.42
C LEU A 366 -69.75 -65.84 -68.89
N LYS A 367 -70.00 -65.92 -67.58
CA LYS A 367 -70.91 -66.92 -66.99
C LYS A 367 -72.34 -66.74 -67.50
N SER A 368 -72.82 -65.50 -67.62
CA SER A 368 -74.14 -65.21 -68.20
C SER A 368 -74.20 -65.63 -69.66
N GLN A 369 -73.24 -65.21 -70.48
CA GLN A 369 -73.17 -65.58 -71.90
C GLN A 369 -73.11 -67.10 -72.09
N LEU A 370 -72.38 -67.81 -71.22
CA LEU A 370 -72.33 -69.27 -71.25
C LEU A 370 -73.69 -69.90 -70.90
N ALA A 371 -74.43 -69.33 -69.95
CA ALA A 371 -75.77 -69.78 -69.60
C ALA A 371 -76.74 -69.57 -70.77
N ASP A 372 -76.73 -68.38 -71.38
CA ASP A 372 -77.56 -68.04 -72.55
C ASP A 372 -77.24 -68.98 -73.73
N ALA A 373 -75.96 -69.23 -73.99
CA ALA A 373 -75.53 -70.16 -75.03
C ALA A 373 -76.01 -71.59 -74.75
N LYS A 374 -75.93 -72.06 -73.50
CA LYS A 374 -76.47 -73.38 -73.11
C LYS A 374 -77.97 -73.47 -73.32
N GLU A 375 -78.72 -72.44 -72.95
CA GLU A 375 -80.17 -72.40 -73.13
C GLU A 375 -80.52 -72.39 -74.63
N SER A 376 -79.83 -71.58 -75.43
CA SER A 376 -80.00 -71.54 -76.90
C SER A 376 -79.70 -72.89 -77.55
N ILE A 377 -78.60 -73.55 -77.18
CA ILE A 377 -78.27 -74.91 -77.66
C ILE A 377 -79.35 -75.90 -77.24
N SER A 378 -79.84 -75.83 -76.00
CA SER A 378 -80.91 -76.71 -75.53
C SER A 378 -82.22 -76.50 -76.30
N ALA A 379 -82.58 -75.26 -76.60
CA ALA A 379 -83.77 -74.93 -77.39
C ALA A 379 -83.65 -75.43 -78.84
N GLU A 380 -82.49 -75.21 -79.49
CA GLU A 380 -82.22 -75.72 -80.83
C GLU A 380 -82.26 -77.25 -80.85
N LYS A 381 -81.65 -77.90 -79.85
CA LYS A 381 -81.71 -79.36 -79.70
C LYS A 381 -83.17 -79.86 -79.64
N SER A 382 -84.00 -79.27 -78.78
CA SER A 382 -85.42 -79.62 -78.69
C SER A 382 -86.17 -79.39 -80.02
N SER A 383 -85.85 -78.31 -80.75
CA SER A 383 -86.44 -78.05 -82.07
C SER A 383 -86.05 -79.12 -83.09
N GLN A 384 -84.77 -79.48 -83.14
CA GLN A 384 -84.26 -80.54 -84.02
C GLN A 384 -84.85 -81.90 -83.67
N GLU A 385 -84.99 -82.23 -82.37
CA GLU A 385 -85.67 -83.45 -81.91
C GLU A 385 -87.14 -83.48 -82.35
N GLY A 386 -87.85 -82.35 -82.29
CA GLY A 386 -89.22 -82.22 -82.81
C GLY A 386 -89.30 -82.50 -84.31
N LYS A 387 -88.44 -81.85 -85.11
CA LYS A 387 -88.36 -82.09 -86.57
C LYS A 387 -88.05 -83.56 -86.89
N LEU A 388 -87.17 -84.19 -86.11
CA LEU A 388 -86.83 -85.60 -86.28
C LEU A 388 -88.03 -86.51 -86.00
N GLN A 389 -88.81 -86.22 -84.96
CA GLN A 389 -90.05 -86.96 -84.64
C GLN A 389 -91.10 -86.81 -85.75
N ASP A 390 -91.28 -85.60 -86.29
CA ASP A 390 -92.19 -85.36 -87.41
C ASP A 390 -91.76 -86.16 -88.66
N LEU A 391 -90.47 -86.11 -89.02
CA LEU A 391 -89.93 -86.90 -90.12
C LEU A 391 -90.08 -88.41 -89.91
N LEU A 392 -89.91 -88.90 -88.67
CA LEU A 392 -90.16 -90.30 -88.31
C LEU A 392 -91.62 -90.68 -88.53
N LYS A 393 -92.56 -89.81 -88.14
CA LYS A 393 -93.99 -90.01 -88.34
C LYS A 393 -94.35 -90.04 -89.84
N ASP A 394 -93.81 -89.12 -90.62
CA ASP A 394 -94.00 -89.10 -92.07
C ASP A 394 -93.43 -90.36 -92.72
N LYS A 395 -92.22 -90.79 -92.31
CA LYS A 395 -91.63 -92.05 -92.76
C LYS A 395 -92.54 -93.24 -92.47
N THR A 396 -93.09 -93.35 -91.26
CA THR A 396 -94.02 -94.44 -90.91
C THR A 396 -95.31 -94.40 -91.72
N THR A 397 -95.84 -93.21 -92.01
CA THR A 397 -97.02 -93.04 -92.88
C THR A 397 -96.72 -93.52 -94.28
N HIS A 398 -95.60 -93.10 -94.88
CA HIS A 398 -95.20 -93.56 -96.21
C HIS A 398 -94.87 -95.06 -96.24
N GLU A 399 -94.29 -95.63 -95.18
CA GLU A 399 -94.10 -97.08 -95.08
C GLU A 399 -95.43 -97.83 -95.08
N ALA A 400 -96.47 -97.29 -94.41
CA ALA A 400 -97.83 -97.85 -94.45
C ALA A 400 -98.45 -97.75 -95.86
N GLU A 401 -98.38 -96.59 -96.50
CA GLU A 401 -98.85 -96.37 -97.88
C GLU A 401 -98.16 -97.32 -98.87
N ILE A 402 -96.84 -97.49 -98.76
CA ILE A 402 -96.07 -98.45 -99.58
C ILE A 402 -96.57 -99.88 -99.37
N ASN A 403 -96.88 -100.27 -98.14
CA ASN A 403 -97.37 -101.61 -97.85
C ASN A 403 -98.80 -101.83 -98.39
N GLU A 404 -99.65 -100.81 -98.34
CA GLU A 404 -100.99 -100.81 -98.93
C GLU A 404 -100.89 -100.94 -100.46
N LEU A 405 -100.08 -100.10 -101.12
CA LEU A 405 -99.83 -100.20 -102.56
C LEU A 405 -99.24 -101.57 -102.95
N LYS A 406 -98.34 -102.14 -102.16
CA LYS A 406 -97.83 -103.51 -102.38
C LYS A 406 -98.91 -104.58 -102.26
N GLN A 407 -99.92 -104.36 -101.41
CA GLN A 407 -101.05 -105.25 -101.28
C GLN A 407 -101.99 -105.11 -102.49
N GLU A 408 -102.33 -103.88 -102.88
CA GLU A 408 -103.13 -103.61 -104.09
C GLU A 408 -102.49 -104.20 -105.35
N ILE A 409 -101.17 -104.10 -105.50
CA ILE A 409 -100.44 -104.73 -106.61
C ILE A 409 -100.59 -106.25 -106.58
N ARG A 410 -100.50 -106.89 -105.39
CA ARG A 410 -100.70 -108.34 -105.24
C ARG A 410 -102.13 -108.75 -105.61
N ASP A 411 -103.12 -108.01 -105.14
CA ASP A 411 -104.52 -108.29 -105.42
C ASP A 411 -104.82 -108.11 -106.92
N THR A 412 -104.34 -107.02 -107.51
CA THR A 412 -104.47 -106.76 -108.96
C THR A 412 -103.80 -107.86 -109.78
N LYS A 413 -102.62 -108.33 -109.35
CA LYS A 413 -101.92 -109.45 -110.01
C LYS A 413 -102.73 -110.74 -109.93
N SER A 414 -103.33 -111.04 -108.78
CA SER A 414 -104.22 -112.20 -108.62
C SER A 414 -105.44 -112.12 -109.54
N VAL A 415 -106.06 -110.94 -109.64
CA VAL A 415 -107.20 -110.70 -110.56
C VAL A 415 -106.77 -110.86 -112.01
N LEU A 416 -105.58 -110.38 -112.36
CA LEU A 416 -105.02 -110.54 -113.71
C LEU A 416 -104.83 -112.03 -114.05
N GLU A 417 -104.25 -112.83 -113.16
CA GLU A 417 -104.08 -114.28 -113.33
C GLU A 417 -105.44 -115.00 -113.50
N GLU A 418 -106.48 -114.56 -112.80
CA GLU A 418 -107.84 -115.09 -112.95
C GLU A 418 -108.47 -114.72 -114.30
N LYS A 419 -108.26 -113.48 -114.76
CA LYS A 419 -108.69 -113.05 -116.10
C LYS A 419 -107.93 -113.78 -117.20
N GLU A 420 -106.64 -114.04 -117.04
CA GLU A 420 -105.87 -114.86 -117.98
C GLU A 420 -106.42 -116.29 -118.07
N LYS A 421 -106.77 -116.93 -116.93
CA LYS A 421 -107.47 -118.23 -116.94
C LYS A 421 -108.80 -118.16 -117.68
N THR A 422 -109.60 -117.14 -117.42
CA THR A 422 -110.89 -116.93 -118.10
C THR A 422 -110.71 -116.80 -119.61
N ILE A 423 -109.69 -116.04 -120.06
CA ILE A 423 -109.35 -115.90 -121.49
C ILE A 423 -108.96 -117.25 -122.09
N THR A 424 -108.16 -118.06 -121.39
CA THR A 424 -107.81 -119.41 -121.90
C THR A 424 -109.02 -120.33 -122.03
N GLU A 425 -110.02 -120.22 -121.14
CA GLU A 425 -111.28 -120.97 -121.26
C GLU A 425 -112.15 -120.47 -122.42
N ILE A 426 -112.27 -119.16 -122.59
CA ILE A 426 -112.96 -118.56 -123.73
C ILE A 426 -112.33 -119.03 -125.05
N ASN A 427 -110.99 -119.03 -125.15
CA ASN A 427 -110.29 -119.49 -126.34
C ASN A 427 -110.59 -120.97 -126.66
N LYS A 428 -110.66 -121.85 -125.65
CA LYS A 428 -111.08 -123.25 -125.85
C LYS A 428 -112.52 -123.37 -126.34
N SER A 429 -113.43 -122.59 -125.75
CA SER A 429 -114.83 -122.56 -126.18
C SER A 429 -114.95 -122.06 -127.63
N GLN A 430 -114.17 -121.04 -127.98
CA GLN A 430 -114.13 -120.49 -129.32
C GLN A 430 -113.63 -121.53 -130.33
N GLU A 431 -112.59 -122.31 -130.01
CA GLU A 431 -112.09 -123.41 -130.86
C GLU A 431 -113.16 -124.49 -131.11
N VAL A 432 -113.97 -124.81 -130.10
CA VAL A 432 -115.11 -125.75 -130.24
C VAL A 432 -116.17 -125.17 -131.17
N ILE A 433 -116.52 -123.88 -131.01
CA ILE A 433 -117.49 -123.19 -131.88
C ILE A 433 -116.97 -123.13 -133.33
N GLU A 434 -115.67 -122.96 -133.56
CA GLU A 434 -115.10 -123.01 -134.92
C GLU A 434 -115.27 -124.39 -135.56
N LYS A 435 -114.99 -125.47 -134.82
CA LYS A 435 -115.20 -126.85 -135.29
C LYS A 435 -116.67 -127.13 -135.62
N ASP A 436 -117.60 -126.69 -134.77
CA ASP A 436 -119.03 -126.86 -134.99
C ASP A 436 -119.50 -126.08 -136.24
N ARG A 437 -118.99 -124.87 -136.45
CA ARG A 437 -119.27 -124.05 -137.63
C ARG A 437 -118.81 -124.73 -138.93
N ASP A 438 -117.61 -125.28 -138.94
CA ASP A 438 -117.06 -125.98 -140.12
C ASP A 438 -117.86 -127.25 -140.44
N ALA A 439 -118.26 -128.01 -139.42
CA ALA A 439 -119.11 -129.19 -139.58
C ALA A 439 -120.50 -128.83 -140.17
N LEU A 440 -121.13 -127.78 -139.66
CA LEU A 440 -122.40 -127.27 -140.19
C LEU A 440 -122.27 -126.74 -141.62
N GLN A 441 -121.11 -126.16 -141.96
CA GLN A 441 -120.82 -125.68 -143.31
C GLN A 441 -120.73 -126.82 -144.32
N GLU A 442 -120.04 -127.92 -143.99
CA GLU A 442 -120.03 -129.14 -144.83
C GLU A 442 -121.40 -129.76 -145.02
N GLU A 443 -122.23 -129.81 -143.96
CA GLU A 443 -123.57 -130.38 -144.03
C GLU A 443 -124.48 -129.55 -144.97
N ARG A 444 -124.41 -128.23 -144.86
CA ARG A 444 -125.13 -127.31 -145.75
C ARG A 444 -124.70 -127.47 -147.21
N ASP A 445 -123.42 -127.62 -147.51
CA ASP A 445 -122.94 -127.83 -148.89
C ASP A 445 -123.43 -129.18 -149.47
N LYS A 446 -123.46 -130.24 -148.66
CA LYS A 446 -124.07 -131.53 -149.05
C LYS A 446 -125.55 -131.39 -149.41
N ILE A 447 -126.32 -130.71 -148.58
CA ILE A 447 -127.76 -130.48 -148.82
C ILE A 447 -127.95 -129.64 -150.09
N MET A 448 -127.09 -128.63 -150.32
CA MET A 448 -127.18 -127.78 -151.50
C MET A 448 -126.98 -128.55 -152.81
N VAL A 449 -126.02 -129.49 -152.85
CA VAL A 449 -125.80 -130.38 -154.00
C VAL A 449 -127.00 -131.31 -154.22
N GLN A 450 -127.61 -131.83 -153.14
CA GLN A 450 -128.82 -132.65 -153.24
C GLN A 450 -130.01 -131.85 -153.78
N PHE A 451 -130.16 -130.59 -153.35
CA PHE A 451 -131.24 -129.72 -153.78
C PHE A 451 -131.17 -129.41 -155.28
N GLU A 452 -130.00 -129.07 -155.83
CA GLU A 452 -129.89 -128.80 -157.29
C GLU A 452 -130.07 -130.06 -158.15
N ASN A 453 -129.70 -131.24 -157.65
CA ASN A 453 -130.04 -132.49 -158.33
C ASN A 453 -131.56 -132.74 -158.36
N MET A 454 -132.27 -132.48 -157.25
CA MET A 454 -133.73 -132.60 -157.20
C MET A 454 -134.42 -131.61 -158.14
N LYS A 455 -133.95 -130.36 -158.17
CA LYS A 455 -134.51 -129.29 -159.02
C LYS A 455 -134.40 -129.63 -160.51
N THR A 456 -133.25 -130.13 -160.95
CA THR A 456 -133.03 -130.55 -162.34
C THR A 456 -134.00 -131.66 -162.76
N ARG A 457 -134.20 -132.64 -161.86
CA ARG A 457 -135.10 -133.78 -162.07
C ARG A 457 -136.58 -133.37 -162.12
N LEU A 458 -136.93 -132.30 -161.41
CA LEU A 458 -138.28 -131.70 -161.43
C LEU A 458 -138.59 -131.09 -162.82
N SER A 459 -137.64 -130.33 -163.39
CA SER A 459 -137.81 -129.71 -164.72
C SER A 459 -137.97 -130.73 -165.86
N GLU A 460 -137.31 -131.90 -165.77
CA GLU A 460 -137.47 -132.98 -166.76
C GLU A 460 -138.88 -133.62 -166.70
N LEU A 461 -139.42 -133.82 -165.50
CA LEU A 461 -140.77 -134.36 -165.27
C LEU A 461 -141.88 -133.42 -165.76
N GLU A 462 -141.72 -132.12 -165.57
CA GLU A 462 -142.68 -131.10 -166.06
C GLU A 462 -142.76 -131.10 -167.59
N SER A 463 -141.61 -131.17 -168.29
CA SER A 463 -141.57 -131.26 -169.76
C SER A 463 -142.23 -132.53 -170.29
N SER A 464 -142.02 -133.68 -169.63
CA SER A 464 -142.65 -134.95 -170.03
C SER A 464 -144.17 -134.95 -169.84
N THR A 465 -144.69 -134.19 -168.89
CA THR A 465 -146.13 -134.17 -168.57
C THR A 465 -146.89 -133.30 -169.58
N GLY A 466 -146.32 -132.15 -169.96
CA GLY A 466 -146.91 -131.26 -170.98
C GLY A 466 -147.07 -131.90 -172.36
N GLN A 467 -146.17 -132.82 -172.74
CA GLN A 467 -146.24 -133.56 -174.01
C GLN A 467 -147.38 -134.60 -174.05
N LYS A 468 -147.73 -135.21 -172.91
CA LYS A 468 -148.80 -136.22 -172.83
C LYS A 468 -150.19 -135.60 -172.96
N ASP A 469 -150.41 -134.42 -172.40
CA ASP A 469 -151.69 -133.70 -172.45
C ASP A 469 -152.08 -133.23 -173.86
N THR A 470 -151.09 -132.92 -174.70
CA THR A 470 -151.32 -132.52 -176.10
C THR A 470 -151.78 -133.70 -176.96
N LEU A 471 -151.25 -134.90 -176.69
CA LEU A 471 -151.61 -136.11 -177.43
C LEU A 471 -153.07 -136.52 -177.18
N ILE A 472 -153.52 -136.47 -175.92
CA ILE A 472 -154.90 -136.83 -175.51
C ILE A 472 -155.94 -135.95 -176.20
N LYS A 473 -155.70 -134.63 -176.30
CA LYS A 473 -156.64 -133.69 -176.95
C LYS A 473 -156.80 -133.96 -178.45
N SER A 474 -155.79 -134.50 -179.13
CA SER A 474 -155.86 -134.78 -180.57
C SER A 474 -156.70 -136.02 -180.91
N LEU A 475 -156.61 -137.07 -180.10
CA LEU A 475 -157.35 -138.33 -180.29
C LEU A 475 -158.86 -138.18 -180.13
N THR A 476 -159.31 -137.41 -179.12
CA THR A 476 -160.74 -137.21 -178.84
C THR A 476 -161.48 -136.53 -180.00
N LYS A 477 -160.80 -135.68 -180.78
CA LYS A 477 -161.42 -134.90 -181.87
C LYS A 477 -161.66 -135.72 -183.14
N SER A 478 -160.95 -136.82 -183.34
CA SER A 478 -161.05 -137.64 -184.56
C SER A 478 -162.21 -138.64 -184.55
N LEU A 479 -162.66 -139.08 -183.37
CA LEU A 479 -163.64 -140.18 -183.23
C LEU A 479 -165.11 -139.74 -183.36
N GLN A 480 -165.41 -138.44 -183.19
CA GLN A 480 -166.78 -137.91 -183.28
C GLN A 480 -167.38 -137.92 -184.71
N GLY A 481 -166.57 -138.19 -185.74
CA GLY A 481 -167.04 -138.25 -187.13
C GLY A 481 -167.85 -139.49 -187.49
N VAL A 482 -167.69 -140.61 -186.78
CA VAL A 482 -168.16 -141.94 -187.23
C VAL A 482 -169.64 -142.17 -186.88
N PRO A 483 -170.50 -142.54 -187.85
CA PRO A 483 -171.93 -142.78 -187.62
C PRO A 483 -172.20 -143.83 -186.53
N LYS A 484 -171.45 -144.95 -186.52
CA LYS A 484 -171.56 -146.02 -185.50
C LYS A 484 -171.30 -145.51 -184.07
N PHE A 485 -170.32 -144.61 -183.90
CA PHE A 485 -169.98 -144.03 -182.59
C PHE A 485 -171.00 -142.97 -182.14
N ARG A 486 -171.68 -142.29 -183.09
CA ARG A 486 -172.80 -141.39 -182.82
C ARG A 486 -174.06 -142.12 -182.38
N VAL A 487 -174.41 -143.24 -183.03
CA VAL A 487 -175.52 -144.10 -182.58
C VAL A 487 -175.22 -144.70 -181.20
N PHE A 488 -173.97 -145.12 -180.95
CA PHE A 488 -173.54 -145.66 -179.65
C PHE A 488 -173.64 -144.62 -178.51
N LEU A 489 -173.08 -143.42 -178.68
CA LEU A 489 -173.19 -142.34 -177.69
C LEU A 489 -174.65 -141.92 -177.47
N ALA A 490 -175.47 -141.80 -178.53
CA ALA A 490 -176.87 -141.43 -178.40
C ALA A 490 -177.70 -142.46 -177.61
N ILE A 491 -177.48 -143.77 -177.80
CA ILE A 491 -178.12 -144.81 -176.98
C ILE A 491 -177.64 -144.73 -175.52
N GLN A 492 -176.34 -144.47 -175.31
CA GLN A 492 -175.74 -144.32 -173.98
C GLN A 492 -176.33 -143.12 -173.23
N ASP A 493 -176.69 -142.08 -173.97
CA ASP A 493 -177.26 -140.83 -173.46
C ASP A 493 -178.78 -140.89 -173.22
N ILE A 494 -179.52 -141.80 -173.85
CA ILE A 494 -180.98 -141.94 -173.61
C ILE A 494 -181.28 -142.76 -172.35
N GLY A 495 -180.50 -143.81 -172.07
CA GLY A 495 -180.60 -144.54 -170.80
C GLY A 495 -181.90 -145.34 -170.55
N GLY A 496 -182.88 -145.33 -171.45
CA GLY A 496 -184.10 -146.16 -171.43
C GLY A 496 -184.32 -146.88 -172.77
N GLU A 497 -185.25 -147.85 -172.82
CA GLU A 497 -185.58 -148.54 -174.09
C GLU A 497 -186.11 -147.52 -175.11
N ILE A 498 -185.45 -147.41 -176.26
CA ILE A 498 -185.86 -146.48 -177.33
C ILE A 498 -186.17 -147.25 -178.62
N SER A 499 -187.16 -146.77 -179.35
CA SER A 499 -187.58 -147.38 -180.62
C SER A 499 -186.65 -146.97 -181.76
N ILE A 500 -186.40 -147.87 -182.72
CA ILE A 500 -185.54 -147.61 -183.91
C ILE A 500 -185.95 -146.32 -184.65
N PRO A 501 -187.24 -146.01 -184.88
CA PRO A 501 -187.65 -144.77 -185.55
C PRO A 501 -187.35 -143.49 -184.75
N ASP A 502 -187.39 -143.55 -183.42
CA ASP A 502 -187.10 -142.38 -182.57
C ASP A 502 -185.59 -142.15 -182.43
N LEU A 503 -184.82 -143.24 -182.31
CA LEU A 503 -183.37 -143.20 -182.35
C LEU A 503 -182.88 -142.62 -183.69
N SER A 504 -183.48 -143.04 -184.80
CA SER A 504 -183.23 -142.50 -186.14
C SER A 504 -183.40 -140.97 -186.23
N LYS A 505 -184.36 -140.37 -185.51
CA LYS A 505 -184.50 -138.91 -185.44
C LYS A 505 -183.40 -138.23 -184.63
N ILE A 506 -182.96 -138.83 -183.53
CA ILE A 506 -181.94 -138.24 -182.63
C ILE A 506 -180.56 -138.22 -183.29
N VAL A 507 -180.21 -139.29 -183.98
CA VAL A 507 -178.92 -139.40 -184.67
C VAL A 507 -178.96 -139.00 -186.15
N GLY A 508 -180.12 -138.61 -186.67
CA GLY A 508 -180.28 -138.01 -188.00
C GLY A 508 -179.87 -138.92 -189.16
N GLN A 509 -180.13 -140.23 -189.03
CA GLN A 509 -179.81 -141.26 -190.03
C GLN A 509 -181.08 -142.02 -190.46
N PRO A 510 -181.18 -142.48 -191.72
CA PRO A 510 -182.34 -143.23 -192.23
C PRO A 510 -182.63 -144.49 -191.40
N SER A 511 -183.92 -144.85 -191.25
CA SER A 511 -184.36 -145.89 -190.31
C SER A 511 -183.81 -147.28 -190.63
N ASP A 512 -183.41 -147.52 -191.87
CA ASP A 512 -182.74 -148.71 -192.40
C ASP A 512 -181.24 -148.76 -192.04
N VAL A 513 -180.55 -147.62 -192.08
CA VAL A 513 -179.13 -147.50 -191.70
C VAL A 513 -178.94 -147.66 -190.20
N VAL A 514 -179.85 -147.08 -189.41
CA VAL A 514 -179.83 -147.24 -187.94
C VAL A 514 -180.12 -148.67 -187.54
N ASP A 515 -181.04 -149.36 -188.22
CA ASP A 515 -181.34 -150.77 -187.94
C ASP A 515 -180.13 -151.67 -188.23
N HIS A 516 -179.34 -151.37 -189.29
CA HIS A 516 -178.09 -152.07 -189.58
C HIS A 516 -177.00 -151.79 -188.55
N ILE A 517 -176.79 -150.53 -188.16
CA ILE A 517 -175.82 -150.14 -187.14
C ILE A 517 -176.17 -150.72 -185.77
N VAL A 518 -177.46 -150.81 -185.43
CA VAL A 518 -177.95 -151.44 -184.20
C VAL A 518 -177.74 -152.95 -184.21
N SER A 519 -177.92 -153.62 -185.36
CA SER A 519 -177.60 -155.05 -185.47
C SER A 519 -176.09 -155.29 -185.26
N ASP A 520 -175.24 -154.44 -185.86
CA ASP A 520 -173.78 -154.50 -185.67
C ASP A 520 -173.37 -154.26 -184.21
N LEU A 521 -173.93 -153.24 -183.55
CA LEU A 521 -173.64 -152.96 -182.14
C LEU A 521 -174.17 -154.06 -181.20
N LYS A 522 -175.23 -154.77 -181.62
CA LYS A 522 -175.79 -155.92 -180.91
C LYS A 522 -174.92 -157.15 -181.07
N ASP A 523 -174.40 -157.42 -182.27
CA ASP A 523 -173.43 -158.51 -182.50
C ASP A 523 -172.09 -158.24 -181.79
N ASP A 524 -171.69 -156.97 -181.65
CA ASP A 524 -170.55 -156.51 -180.84
C ASP A 524 -170.81 -156.57 -179.32
N GLY A 525 -172.01 -156.99 -178.89
CA GLY A 525 -172.34 -157.19 -177.47
C GLY A 525 -172.43 -155.88 -176.67
N LEU A 526 -172.62 -154.75 -177.34
CA LEU A 526 -172.64 -153.42 -176.73
C LEU A 526 -174.06 -152.91 -176.44
N VAL A 527 -175.09 -153.46 -177.10
CA VAL A 527 -176.51 -153.08 -176.90
C VAL A 527 -177.44 -154.31 -176.94
N ARG A 528 -178.56 -154.28 -176.21
CA ARG A 528 -179.59 -155.34 -176.17
C ARG A 528 -180.84 -154.94 -176.94
N VAL A 529 -181.44 -155.93 -177.60
CA VAL A 529 -182.62 -155.72 -178.46
C VAL A 529 -183.77 -156.61 -178.01
N SER A 530 -184.96 -156.01 -177.84
CA SER A 530 -186.18 -156.66 -177.37
C SER A 530 -187.37 -156.38 -178.30
N LYS A 531 -188.34 -157.33 -178.39
CA LYS A 531 -189.54 -157.23 -179.22
C LYS A 531 -190.82 -157.34 -178.39
N LYS A 532 -191.73 -156.36 -178.56
CA LYS A 532 -193.11 -156.32 -178.01
C LYS A 532 -194.05 -155.72 -179.06
N GLU A 533 -195.25 -156.31 -179.25
CA GLU A 533 -196.36 -155.80 -180.08
C GLU A 533 -195.98 -155.26 -181.48
N ASN A 534 -195.30 -156.06 -182.31
CA ASN A 534 -194.93 -155.70 -183.70
C ASN A 534 -194.01 -154.47 -183.90
N LYS A 535 -193.30 -154.01 -182.86
CA LYS A 535 -192.23 -152.97 -182.94
C LYS A 535 -190.92 -153.39 -182.24
N THR A 536 -189.78 -152.82 -182.67
CA THR A 536 -188.41 -153.18 -182.20
C THR A 536 -187.79 -152.07 -181.35
N PHE A 537 -187.24 -152.43 -180.20
CA PHE A 537 -186.62 -151.50 -179.23
C PHE A 537 -185.18 -151.88 -178.91
N VAL A 538 -184.36 -150.88 -178.57
CA VAL A 538 -182.93 -151.00 -178.31
C VAL A 538 -182.60 -150.33 -176.98
N THR A 539 -181.72 -150.97 -176.21
CA THR A 539 -181.31 -150.51 -174.89
C THR A 539 -179.82 -150.82 -174.67
N LYS A 540 -179.14 -150.06 -173.83
CA LYS A 540 -177.76 -150.37 -173.45
C LYS A 540 -177.69 -151.70 -172.68
N VAL A 541 -176.51 -152.34 -172.70
CA VAL A 541 -176.19 -153.51 -171.86
C VAL A 541 -176.06 -153.12 -170.39
#